data_AF-A0A842MUN0-F1
#
_entry.id   AF-A0A842MUN0-F1
#
_cell.length_a   1.000
_cell.length_b   1.000
_cell.length_c   1.000
_cell.angle_alpha   90.00
_cell.angle_beta   90.00
_cell.angle_gamma   90.00
#
_symmetry.space_group_name_H-M   'P 1'
#
loop_
_entity.id
_entity.type
_entity.pdbx_description
1 polymer ?
#
loop_
_entity_poly.entity_id
_entity_poly.type
_entity_poly.pdbx_seq_one_letter_code
_entity_poly.pdbx_strand_id
1 'polypeptide(L)'
;PIMENGEKLEIQKLAELVNKHHKEIDDRDLNKLLNYVKEADHHTAMAEREASTSENPNAPLQSIFKKVCICESRKEHDLQKFIYAPKKLTRDSIFPDDAIDPIKFSSEAKASWNELLRECKLIPPNIESYVETLVSLLKKYTFFTLSAGYKSQPTVPLYDHLKVTAACAAALYKHCKESGMSPVDAKRPFSLIVGDISGIQDFIFKVHSTEASRKGTAKRLRGRSLQVQLIMEGAARKILDHYDLPGCNLLWCTGGQFAILAPSYAIKDYELLMSKINRELWEKFGDALYIAAGCKEFSLKDEEDFMNALRGSQRIAELKKNRRLFEVLQSFPSPLIMGTRTTATKFYRCPSCASETSSEGFCERCREQEELGGKLPGAEYLFVGTGLEPDFRFAGYSFSLLGEDDLDKIKHAKSVSGTLFRLNDSDFIKEDMPGSVAMDFKFIGLTVPKLIDGGNLRPTVMSFDLLVNLGKGAKKLGVAKGDVDNLGYIMHSGIKPVKIYSATNLSSLLDAFFAGYLNDILGRFVTHRLCKDCEKKLEAEGANSQGSCVLKFKSGDDDEDYTFTKWWVLRDPECLKEIESKLCKNCLESKT
;
A
#
# COMPACT_ATOMS: atom_id res chain seq x y z
N PRO A 1 -24.03 8.43 -16.79
CA PRO A 1 -24.78 7.46 -15.95
C PRO A 1 -26.06 8.08 -15.39
N ILE A 2 -27.21 7.43 -15.61
CA ILE A 2 -28.50 7.83 -15.05
C ILE A 2 -28.44 7.51 -13.56
N MET A 3 -28.10 8.51 -12.74
CA MET A 3 -28.23 8.38 -11.28
C MET A 3 -29.70 8.16 -10.94
N GLU A 4 -29.99 7.24 -10.02
CA GLU A 4 -31.33 7.16 -9.45
C GLU A 4 -31.66 8.49 -8.76
N ASN A 5 -32.93 8.93 -8.82
CA ASN A 5 -33.32 10.25 -8.31
C ASN A 5 -32.96 10.47 -6.82
N GLY A 6 -32.84 9.40 -6.03
CA GLY A 6 -32.43 9.45 -4.62
C GLY A 6 -30.94 9.78 -4.44
N GLU A 7 -30.04 9.09 -5.14
CA GLU A 7 -28.58 9.29 -5.04
C GLU A 7 -28.17 10.69 -5.52
N LYS A 8 -28.81 11.17 -6.59
CA LYS A 8 -28.60 12.54 -7.09
C LYS A 8 -28.98 13.61 -6.05
N LEU A 9 -30.04 13.37 -5.28
CA LEU A 9 -30.49 14.26 -4.22
C LEU A 9 -29.50 14.29 -3.05
N GLU A 10 -28.87 13.17 -2.72
CA GLU A 10 -27.82 13.10 -1.67
C GLU A 10 -26.56 13.85 -2.08
N ILE A 11 -26.09 13.70 -3.32
CA ILE A 11 -24.93 14.45 -3.84
C ILE A 11 -25.21 15.97 -3.85
N GLN A 12 -26.44 16.38 -4.17
CA GLN A 12 -26.83 17.79 -4.08
C GLN A 12 -26.80 18.32 -2.64
N LYS A 13 -27.30 17.54 -1.67
CA LYS A 13 -27.20 17.88 -0.24
C LYS A 13 -25.75 18.00 0.24
N LEU A 14 -24.86 17.11 -0.24
CA LEU A 14 -23.42 17.22 0.03
C LEU A 14 -22.84 18.53 -0.52
N ALA A 15 -23.20 18.91 -1.76
CA ALA A 15 -22.76 20.18 -2.35
C ALA A 15 -23.27 21.40 -1.56
N GLU A 16 -24.49 21.33 -1.01
CA GLU A 16 -25.02 22.38 -0.13
C GLU A 16 -24.25 22.49 1.19
N LEU A 17 -23.93 21.34 1.82
CA LEU A 17 -23.10 21.30 3.04
C LEU A 17 -21.73 21.93 2.79
N VAL A 18 -21.07 21.59 1.68
CA VAL A 18 -19.78 22.16 1.28
C VAL A 18 -19.90 23.67 1.04
N ASN A 19 -20.90 24.13 0.28
CA ASN A 19 -21.06 25.57 -0.02
C ASN A 19 -21.37 26.42 1.23
N LYS A 20 -21.98 25.82 2.25
CA LYS A 20 -22.39 26.50 3.48
C LYS A 20 -21.54 26.12 4.69
N HIS A 21 -20.36 25.51 4.53
CA HIS A 21 -19.56 25.05 5.68
C HIS A 21 -19.06 26.16 6.63
N HIS A 22 -19.08 27.43 6.21
CA HIS A 22 -18.85 28.60 7.05
C HIS A 22 -20.11 29.43 7.36
N LYS A 23 -21.30 28.95 6.95
CA LYS A 23 -22.59 29.62 7.10
C LYS A 23 -23.59 28.71 7.84
N GLU A 24 -24.77 29.23 8.14
CA GLU A 24 -25.90 28.43 8.65
C GLU A 24 -26.78 27.96 7.47
N ILE A 25 -27.36 26.77 7.61
CA ILE A 25 -28.31 26.18 6.67
C ILE A 25 -29.71 26.22 7.30
N ASP A 26 -30.77 26.51 6.55
CA ASP A 26 -32.12 26.55 7.15
C ASP A 26 -32.64 25.15 7.53
N ASP A 27 -32.13 24.10 6.88
CA ASP A 27 -32.44 22.71 7.19
C ASP A 27 -31.76 22.27 8.49
N ARG A 28 -32.58 21.91 9.49
CA ARG A 28 -32.14 21.55 10.84
C ARG A 28 -31.27 20.28 10.87
N ASP A 29 -31.56 19.29 10.02
CA ASP A 29 -30.83 18.03 10.04
C ASP A 29 -29.51 18.15 9.28
N LEU A 30 -29.49 18.91 8.17
CA LEU A 30 -28.24 19.29 7.49
C LEU A 30 -27.35 20.16 8.40
N ASN A 31 -27.92 21.08 9.18
CA ASN A 31 -27.16 21.86 10.16
C ASN A 31 -26.49 20.99 11.23
N LYS A 32 -27.17 19.94 11.72
CA LYS A 32 -26.57 19.00 12.67
C LYS A 32 -25.35 18.30 12.05
N LEU A 33 -25.49 17.79 10.83
CA LEU A 33 -24.40 17.16 10.09
C LEU A 33 -23.25 18.13 9.85
N LEU A 34 -23.57 19.38 9.49
CA LEU A 34 -22.58 20.43 9.29
C LEU A 34 -21.77 20.74 10.55
N ASN A 35 -22.39 20.69 11.73
CA ASN A 35 -21.67 20.90 12.99
C ASN A 35 -20.60 19.83 13.25
N TYR A 36 -20.82 18.58 12.86
CA TYR A 36 -19.80 17.53 12.94
C TYR A 36 -18.62 17.83 12.01
N VAL A 37 -18.90 18.29 10.78
CA VAL A 37 -17.85 18.65 9.80
C VAL A 37 -17.06 19.87 10.27
N LYS A 38 -17.72 20.92 10.77
CA LYS A 38 -17.09 22.11 11.33
C LYS A 38 -16.20 21.78 12.52
N GLU A 39 -16.68 20.94 13.44
CA GLU A 39 -15.88 20.54 14.60
C GLU A 39 -14.71 19.65 14.20
N ALA A 40 -14.89 18.74 13.24
CA ALA A 40 -13.80 17.95 12.69
C ALA A 40 -12.72 18.82 12.03
N ASP A 41 -13.12 19.80 11.21
CA ASP A 41 -12.22 20.79 10.60
C ASP A 41 -11.46 21.61 11.66
N HIS A 42 -12.15 22.00 12.74
CA HIS A 42 -11.51 22.68 13.85
C HIS A 42 -10.45 21.80 14.54
N HIS A 43 -10.76 20.53 14.80
CA HIS A 43 -9.80 19.55 15.33
C HIS A 43 -8.58 19.38 14.41
N THR A 44 -8.80 19.26 13.09
CA THR A 44 -7.74 19.02 12.11
C THR A 44 -6.89 20.25 11.84
N ALA A 45 -7.49 21.44 11.78
CA ALA A 45 -6.79 22.70 11.65
C ALA A 45 -5.91 23.00 12.88
N MET A 46 -6.36 22.68 14.11
CA MET A 46 -5.50 22.79 15.29
C MET A 46 -4.30 21.85 15.22
N ALA A 47 -4.52 20.60 14.79
CA ALA A 47 -3.44 19.64 14.61
C ALA A 47 -2.43 20.09 13.54
N GLU A 48 -2.85 20.85 12.52
CA GLU A 48 -1.98 21.33 11.44
C GLU A 48 -1.13 22.54 11.84
N ARG A 49 -1.68 23.46 12.66
CA ARG A 49 -1.02 24.73 13.00
C ARG A 49 0.37 24.52 13.60
N GLU A 50 1.39 24.95 12.85
CA GLU A 50 2.73 25.23 13.36
C GLU A 50 3.06 26.66 12.99
N ALA A 51 3.23 27.52 13.98
CA ALA A 51 3.41 28.96 13.75
C ALA A 51 4.53 29.22 12.73
N SER A 52 4.17 29.92 11.66
CA SER A 52 5.07 30.37 10.60
C SER A 52 4.87 31.86 10.38
N THR A 53 5.96 32.56 10.05
CA THR A 53 5.92 33.97 9.66
C THR A 53 5.52 34.16 8.19
N SER A 54 5.40 33.06 7.42
CA SER A 54 5.00 33.10 6.02
C SER A 54 3.53 33.50 5.86
N GLU A 55 3.31 34.58 5.12
CA GLU A 55 1.97 35.05 4.73
C GLU A 55 1.58 34.65 3.30
N ASN A 56 2.37 33.79 2.63
CA ASN A 56 2.08 33.36 1.26
C ASN A 56 1.09 32.18 1.25
N PRO A 57 -0.19 32.37 0.87
CA PRO A 57 -1.15 31.28 0.77
C PRO A 57 -0.82 30.30 -0.37
N ASN A 58 -0.07 30.75 -1.38
CA ASN A 58 0.36 29.95 -2.53
C ASN A 58 1.76 29.36 -2.33
N ALA A 59 2.17 29.13 -1.09
CA ALA A 59 3.41 28.44 -0.80
C ALA A 59 3.34 27.00 -1.36
N PRO A 60 4.43 26.50 -1.96
CA PRO A 60 4.46 25.12 -2.41
C PRO A 60 4.71 24.17 -1.22
N LEU A 61 4.28 22.92 -1.36
CA LEU A 61 4.43 21.89 -0.33
C LEU A 61 5.92 21.56 -0.12
N GLN A 62 6.41 21.66 1.11
CA GLN A 62 7.76 21.25 1.50
C GLN A 62 7.79 19.77 1.89
N SER A 63 8.91 19.12 1.58
CA SER A 63 9.13 17.72 1.96
C SER A 63 9.15 17.52 3.47
N ILE A 64 8.36 16.56 3.96
CA ILE A 64 8.32 16.18 5.38
C ILE A 64 9.68 15.69 5.89
N PHE A 65 10.51 15.12 5.00
CA PHE A 65 11.85 14.63 5.35
C PHE A 65 12.78 15.75 5.83
N LYS A 66 12.48 17.01 5.50
CA LYS A 66 13.19 18.18 6.03
C LYS A 66 13.07 18.28 7.56
N LYS A 67 11.93 17.85 8.12
CA LYS A 67 11.68 17.87 9.57
C LYS A 67 12.37 16.72 10.32
N VAL A 68 12.86 15.70 9.60
CA VAL A 68 13.53 14.57 10.22
C VAL A 68 14.87 15.02 10.79
N CYS A 69 15.02 14.89 12.11
CA CYS A 69 16.21 15.23 12.86
C CYS A 69 16.58 14.07 13.80
N ILE A 70 17.77 13.48 13.60
CA ILE A 70 18.26 12.33 14.39
C ILE A 70 19.37 12.76 15.37
N CYS A 71 19.99 13.93 15.16
CA CYS A 71 21.01 14.51 16.02
C CYS A 71 20.75 16.00 16.24
N GLU A 72 21.03 16.52 17.45
CA GLU A 72 20.78 17.92 17.83
C GLU A 72 21.64 18.94 17.06
N SER A 73 22.61 18.50 16.26
CA SER A 73 23.64 19.33 15.62
C SER A 73 23.42 19.54 14.11
N ARG A 74 22.19 19.84 13.66
CA ARG A 74 22.02 20.37 12.30
C ARG A 74 22.42 21.84 12.24
N LYS A 75 23.43 22.15 11.43
CA LYS A 75 23.73 23.52 11.00
C LYS A 75 22.59 23.99 10.10
N GLU A 76 22.09 25.21 10.29
CA GLU A 76 21.03 25.85 9.48
C GLU A 76 21.35 25.95 7.97
N HIS A 77 22.61 25.71 7.58
CA HIS A 77 23.16 26.03 6.27
C HIS A 77 22.96 25.00 5.14
N ASP A 78 22.35 23.83 5.39
CA ASP A 78 22.13 22.78 4.36
C ASP A 78 20.68 22.70 3.83
N LEU A 79 19.88 23.74 4.05
CA LEU A 79 18.46 23.75 3.71
C LEU A 79 18.22 24.10 2.23
N GLN A 80 18.68 23.24 1.30
CA GLN A 80 18.10 23.23 -0.05
C GLN A 80 16.57 23.10 0.06
N LYS A 81 15.84 23.84 -0.78
CA LYS A 81 14.38 23.91 -0.73
C LYS A 81 13.78 22.67 -1.40
N PHE A 82 13.76 21.54 -0.69
CA PHE A 82 13.04 20.35 -1.15
C PHE A 82 11.53 20.60 -1.15
N ILE A 83 11.00 20.90 -2.33
CA ILE A 83 9.62 21.33 -2.55
C ILE A 83 8.97 20.43 -3.60
N TYR A 84 7.71 20.10 -3.41
CA TYR A 84 6.92 19.38 -4.41
C TYR A 84 6.17 20.32 -5.34
N ALA A 85 6.21 19.99 -6.63
CA ALA A 85 5.29 20.53 -7.62
C ALA A 85 3.89 19.90 -7.44
N PRO A 86 2.79 20.66 -7.65
CA PRO A 86 1.42 20.18 -7.50
C PRO A 86 0.99 19.31 -8.70
N LYS A 87 1.73 18.22 -8.92
CA LYS A 87 1.52 17.22 -9.96
C LYS A 87 0.71 16.05 -9.40
N LYS A 88 0.14 15.25 -10.30
CA LYS A 88 -0.47 13.97 -9.93
C LYS A 88 0.55 13.01 -9.34
N LEU A 89 0.13 12.24 -8.34
CA LEU A 89 0.92 11.17 -7.75
C LEU A 89 1.13 10.05 -8.77
N THR A 90 2.39 9.77 -9.06
CA THR A 90 2.88 8.66 -9.89
C THR A 90 4.08 8.04 -9.19
N ARG A 91 4.61 6.93 -9.71
CA ARG A 91 5.81 6.30 -9.12
C ARG A 91 7.05 7.20 -9.19
N ASP A 92 7.16 8.07 -10.20
CA ASP A 92 8.31 8.96 -10.39
C ASP A 92 8.15 10.33 -9.71
N SER A 93 6.92 10.78 -9.47
CA SER A 93 6.67 12.13 -8.93
C SER A 93 6.90 12.26 -7.41
N ILE A 94 7.39 11.21 -6.75
CA ILE A 94 7.55 11.16 -5.28
C ILE A 94 8.77 11.92 -4.77
N PHE A 95 9.63 12.41 -5.66
CA PHE A 95 10.83 13.15 -5.31
C PHE A 95 10.58 14.67 -5.37
N PRO A 96 11.03 15.43 -4.35
CA PRO A 96 10.93 16.88 -4.38
C PRO A 96 11.95 17.49 -5.35
N ASP A 97 11.61 18.66 -5.90
CA ASP A 97 12.50 19.52 -6.67
C ASP A 97 13.29 20.45 -5.72
N ASP A 98 14.49 20.88 -6.13
CA ASP A 98 15.33 21.84 -5.37
C ASP A 98 14.78 23.28 -5.40
N ALA A 99 14.08 23.61 -6.47
CA ALA A 99 13.39 24.86 -6.69
C ALA A 99 12.33 24.68 -7.78
N ILE A 100 11.25 25.44 -7.69
CA ILE A 100 10.17 25.42 -8.68
C ILE A 100 9.94 26.84 -9.16
N ASP A 101 9.96 27.00 -10.49
CA ASP A 101 9.59 28.24 -11.14
C ASP A 101 8.09 28.56 -10.90
N PRO A 102 7.71 29.78 -10.48
CA PRO A 102 6.31 30.12 -10.18
C PRO A 102 5.34 29.98 -11.36
N ILE A 103 5.79 30.20 -12.59
CA ILE A 103 4.96 30.03 -13.80
C ILE A 103 4.69 28.55 -14.01
N LYS A 104 5.72 27.71 -13.89
CA LYS A 104 5.62 26.25 -13.95
C LYS A 104 4.72 25.69 -12.84
N PHE A 105 4.86 26.17 -11.61
CA PHE A 105 3.99 25.79 -10.49
C PHE A 105 2.51 26.05 -10.82
N SER A 106 2.22 27.26 -11.32
CA SER A 106 0.86 27.68 -11.64
C SER A 106 0.25 26.91 -12.82
N SER A 107 1.06 26.58 -13.83
CA SER A 107 0.59 25.80 -14.98
C SER A 107 0.33 24.34 -14.62
N GLU A 108 1.20 23.72 -13.83
CA GLU A 108 1.05 22.35 -13.34
C GLU A 108 -0.16 22.22 -12.41
N ALA A 109 -0.36 23.17 -11.49
CA ALA A 109 -1.55 23.20 -10.63
C ALA A 109 -2.85 23.26 -11.43
N LYS A 110 -2.91 24.14 -12.46
CA LYS A 110 -4.08 24.25 -13.35
C LYS A 110 -4.31 22.98 -14.16
N ALA A 111 -3.25 22.35 -14.65
CA ALA A 111 -3.34 21.09 -15.39
C ALA A 111 -3.91 19.97 -14.51
N SER A 112 -3.32 19.75 -13.33
CA SER A 112 -3.78 18.76 -12.35
C SER A 112 -5.25 19.00 -11.95
N TRP A 113 -5.65 20.25 -11.71
CA TRP A 113 -7.04 20.59 -11.38
C TRP A 113 -8.01 20.29 -12.51
N ASN A 114 -7.67 20.64 -13.75
CA ASN A 114 -8.52 20.39 -14.91
C ASN A 114 -8.69 18.89 -15.19
N GLU A 115 -7.64 18.09 -14.97
CA GLU A 115 -7.73 16.63 -15.07
C GLU A 115 -8.61 16.03 -13.96
N LEU A 116 -8.44 16.46 -12.70
CA LEU A 116 -9.32 16.06 -11.60
C LEU A 116 -10.79 16.31 -11.94
N LEU A 117 -11.13 17.50 -12.44
CA LEU A 117 -12.51 17.83 -12.82
C LEU A 117 -13.05 16.98 -13.99
N ARG A 118 -12.18 16.46 -14.85
CA ARG A 118 -12.59 15.54 -15.92
C ARG A 118 -12.85 14.15 -15.34
N GLU A 119 -11.92 13.62 -14.55
CA GLU A 119 -12.04 12.28 -13.96
C GLU A 119 -13.18 12.19 -12.93
N CYS A 120 -13.47 13.26 -12.18
CA CYS A 120 -14.62 13.30 -11.27
C CYS A 120 -15.97 13.04 -11.97
N LYS A 121 -16.06 13.25 -13.30
CA LYS A 121 -17.28 12.96 -14.06
C LYS A 121 -17.50 11.46 -14.32
N LEU A 122 -16.46 10.65 -14.11
CA LEU A 122 -16.43 9.21 -14.34
C LEU A 122 -16.65 8.40 -13.04
N ILE A 123 -16.84 9.09 -11.91
CA ILE A 123 -17.07 8.43 -10.62
C ILE A 123 -18.38 7.62 -10.68
N PRO A 124 -18.40 6.38 -10.14
CA PRO A 124 -19.61 5.58 -10.03
C PRO A 124 -20.71 6.32 -9.24
N PRO A 125 -21.99 6.24 -9.66
CA PRO A 125 -23.06 7.03 -9.05
C PRO A 125 -23.46 6.57 -7.64
N ASN A 126 -23.22 5.30 -7.29
CA ASN A 126 -23.53 4.74 -5.98
C ASN A 126 -22.74 5.45 -4.88
N ILE A 127 -23.37 5.86 -3.78
CA ILE A 127 -22.76 6.73 -2.77
C ILE A 127 -21.49 6.15 -2.12
N GLU A 128 -21.47 4.86 -1.79
CA GLU A 128 -20.31 4.20 -1.18
C GLU A 128 -19.14 4.18 -2.18
N SER A 129 -19.42 3.72 -3.40
CA SER A 129 -18.44 3.68 -4.49
C SER A 129 -17.97 5.06 -4.92
N TYR A 130 -18.85 6.07 -4.84
CA TYR A 130 -18.57 7.46 -5.15
C TYR A 130 -17.58 8.04 -4.16
N VAL A 131 -17.83 7.88 -2.86
CA VAL A 131 -16.96 8.41 -1.79
C VAL A 131 -15.59 7.75 -1.85
N GLU A 132 -15.51 6.42 -1.97
CA GLU A 132 -14.22 5.73 -2.09
C GLU A 132 -13.42 6.21 -3.31
N THR A 133 -14.04 6.24 -4.49
CA THR A 133 -13.37 6.68 -5.72
C THR A 133 -12.96 8.16 -5.66
N LEU A 134 -13.78 9.02 -5.05
CA LEU A 134 -13.44 10.43 -4.85
C LEU A 134 -12.21 10.59 -3.95
N VAL A 135 -12.13 9.85 -2.85
CA VAL A 135 -10.95 9.86 -1.97
C VAL A 135 -9.70 9.44 -2.74
N SER A 136 -9.79 8.45 -3.63
CA SER A 136 -8.69 8.01 -4.49
C SER A 136 -8.28 9.04 -5.54
N LEU A 137 -9.23 9.77 -6.14
CA LEU A 137 -8.93 10.88 -7.04
C LEU A 137 -8.27 12.05 -6.30
N LEU A 138 -8.73 12.36 -5.09
CA LEU A 138 -8.07 13.35 -4.23
C LEU A 138 -6.65 12.90 -3.90
N LYS A 139 -6.43 11.63 -3.56
CA LYS A 139 -5.08 11.07 -3.37
C LYS A 139 -4.21 11.25 -4.62
N LYS A 140 -4.75 10.99 -5.81
CA LYS A 140 -4.02 11.16 -7.07
C LYS A 140 -3.62 12.62 -7.31
N TYR A 141 -4.52 13.57 -7.10
CA TYR A 141 -4.30 14.95 -7.57
C TYR A 141 -3.87 15.95 -6.50
N THR A 142 -4.08 15.68 -5.21
CA THR A 142 -3.84 16.65 -4.13
C THR A 142 -2.78 16.21 -3.11
N PHE A 143 -2.08 15.09 -3.36
CA PHE A 143 -0.99 14.59 -2.51
C PHE A 143 0.24 15.50 -2.50
N PHE A 144 0.50 16.25 -3.58
CA PHE A 144 1.57 17.23 -3.67
C PHE A 144 1.07 18.68 -3.67
N THR A 145 -0.17 18.90 -3.24
CA THR A 145 -0.76 20.22 -3.07
C THR A 145 -0.76 20.56 -1.59
N LEU A 146 -0.40 21.80 -1.24
CA LEU A 146 -0.42 22.26 0.15
C LEU A 146 -1.86 22.48 0.64
N SER A 147 -2.17 22.07 1.88
CA SER A 147 -3.46 22.34 2.54
C SER A 147 -3.61 23.82 2.93
N ALA A 148 -2.68 24.36 3.73
CA ALA A 148 -2.67 25.74 4.16
C ALA A 148 -1.24 26.32 4.25
N GLY A 149 -0.96 27.38 3.50
CA GLY A 149 0.34 28.08 3.51
C GLY A 149 0.40 29.34 4.37
N TYR A 150 -0.75 29.85 4.82
CA TYR A 150 -0.83 31.08 5.59
C TYR A 150 -0.59 30.82 7.08
N LYS A 151 0.49 31.40 7.64
CA LYS A 151 0.88 31.29 9.06
C LYS A 151 1.10 29.86 9.58
N SER A 152 1.21 28.88 8.68
CA SER A 152 1.50 27.47 9.00
C SER A 152 2.78 27.01 8.28
N GLN A 153 3.45 25.99 8.82
CA GLN A 153 4.54 25.32 8.12
C GLN A 153 3.97 24.54 6.92
N PRO A 154 4.49 24.74 5.69
CA PRO A 154 3.87 24.21 4.47
C PRO A 154 4.23 22.74 4.24
N THR A 155 3.91 21.85 5.18
CA THR A 155 4.34 20.42 5.15
C THR A 155 3.20 19.41 5.10
N VAL A 156 1.94 19.86 5.14
CA VAL A 156 0.77 18.98 5.14
C VAL A 156 0.15 18.99 3.75
N PRO A 157 0.05 17.82 3.08
CA PRO A 157 -0.72 17.75 1.85
C PRO A 157 -2.20 18.00 2.07
N LEU A 158 -2.83 18.57 1.06
CA LEU A 158 -4.27 18.74 0.98
C LEU A 158 -4.99 17.38 1.07
N TYR A 159 -4.47 16.33 0.43
CA TYR A 159 -5.03 14.98 0.56
C TYR A 159 -5.07 14.50 2.02
N ASP A 160 -3.94 14.58 2.73
CA ASP A 160 -3.85 14.11 4.12
C ASP A 160 -4.78 14.93 5.04
N HIS A 161 -4.85 16.25 4.84
CA HIS A 161 -5.80 17.11 5.53
C HIS A 161 -7.25 16.65 5.31
N LEU A 162 -7.68 16.52 4.05
CA LEU A 162 -9.05 16.12 3.70
C LEU A 162 -9.41 14.72 4.22
N LYS A 163 -8.48 13.76 4.10
CA LYS A 163 -8.66 12.39 4.57
C LYS A 163 -8.86 12.34 6.09
N VAL A 164 -8.00 13.02 6.85
CA VAL A 164 -8.08 13.04 8.32
C VAL A 164 -9.34 13.80 8.77
N THR A 165 -9.70 14.91 8.12
CA THR A 165 -10.93 15.66 8.45
C THR A 165 -12.17 14.78 8.25
N ALA A 166 -12.24 14.02 7.14
CA ALA A 166 -13.32 13.07 6.91
C ALA A 166 -13.35 11.94 7.97
N ALA A 167 -12.19 11.39 8.33
CA ALA A 167 -12.06 10.37 9.36
C ALA A 167 -12.52 10.87 10.74
N CYS A 168 -12.13 12.09 11.11
CA CYS A 168 -12.56 12.76 12.33
C CYS A 168 -14.06 13.02 12.35
N ALA A 169 -14.64 13.49 11.24
CA ALA A 169 -16.08 13.73 11.15
C ALA A 169 -16.88 12.43 11.35
N ALA A 170 -16.46 11.34 10.69
CA ALA A 170 -17.09 10.03 10.85
C ALA A 170 -16.98 9.51 12.29
N ALA A 171 -15.77 9.52 12.88
CA ALA A 171 -15.55 9.05 14.24
C ALA A 171 -16.28 9.91 15.30
N LEU A 172 -16.28 11.23 15.14
CA LEU A 172 -16.98 12.16 16.04
C LEU A 172 -18.49 11.92 15.98
N TYR A 173 -19.06 11.78 14.78
CA TYR A 173 -20.48 11.46 14.61
C TYR A 173 -20.86 10.17 15.34
N LYS A 174 -20.10 9.08 15.13
CA LYS A 174 -20.33 7.80 15.81
C LYS A 174 -20.24 7.94 17.32
N HIS A 175 -19.18 8.60 17.81
CA HIS A 175 -18.97 8.80 19.25
C HIS A 175 -20.13 9.55 19.90
N CYS A 176 -20.52 10.69 19.33
CA CYS A 176 -21.63 11.50 19.85
C CYS A 176 -22.97 10.79 19.79
N LYS A 177 -23.22 9.99 18.73
CA LYS A 177 -24.45 9.19 18.62
C LYS A 177 -24.54 8.13 19.72
N GLU A 178 -23.43 7.49 20.06
CA GLU A 178 -23.34 6.49 21.14
C GLU A 178 -23.42 7.12 22.53
N SER A 179 -22.75 8.26 22.74
CA SER A 179 -22.67 8.91 24.06
C SER A 179 -23.83 9.86 24.38
N GLY A 180 -24.61 10.27 23.38
CA GLY A 180 -25.63 11.31 23.50
C GLY A 180 -25.06 12.73 23.67
N MET A 181 -23.75 12.91 23.50
CA MET A 181 -23.08 14.20 23.66
C MET A 181 -23.13 15.03 22.37
N SER A 182 -23.09 16.36 22.50
CA SER A 182 -22.86 17.23 21.35
C SER A 182 -21.41 17.12 20.85
N PRO A 183 -21.13 17.37 19.56
CA PRO A 183 -19.76 17.35 19.03
C PRO A 183 -18.82 18.32 19.75
N VAL A 184 -19.34 19.46 20.24
CA VAL A 184 -18.55 20.49 20.94
C VAL A 184 -18.12 20.03 22.33
N ASP A 185 -18.98 19.26 23.03
CA ASP A 185 -18.73 18.79 24.39
C ASP A 185 -17.80 17.57 24.45
N ALA A 186 -17.56 16.92 23.31
CA ALA A 186 -16.76 15.71 23.23
C ALA A 186 -15.25 16.01 23.38
N LYS A 187 -14.70 15.77 24.58
CA LYS A 187 -13.29 16.12 24.91
C LYS A 187 -12.26 15.22 24.23
N ARG A 188 -12.43 13.90 24.31
CA ARG A 188 -11.58 12.86 23.69
C ARG A 188 -12.43 11.92 22.83
N PRO A 189 -12.99 12.42 21.71
CA PRO A 189 -13.97 11.66 20.92
C PRO A 189 -13.35 10.54 20.10
N PHE A 190 -12.03 10.49 20.00
CA PHE A 190 -11.32 9.56 19.11
C PHE A 190 -10.59 8.48 19.91
N SER A 191 -10.37 7.35 19.27
CA SER A 191 -9.40 6.35 19.68
C SER A 191 -8.51 5.97 18.50
N LEU A 192 -7.27 5.62 18.78
CA LEU A 192 -6.30 5.19 17.79
C LEU A 192 -6.06 3.70 17.99
N ILE A 193 -6.46 2.89 17.02
CA ILE A 193 -6.18 1.44 17.01
C ILE A 193 -4.95 1.21 16.15
N VAL A 194 -3.87 0.71 16.74
CA VAL A 194 -2.63 0.36 16.02
C VAL A 194 -2.42 -1.14 16.10
N GLY A 195 -2.41 -1.80 14.95
CA GLY A 195 -2.19 -3.24 14.82
C GLY A 195 -0.90 -3.55 14.09
N ASP A 196 -0.19 -4.58 14.53
CA ASP A 196 1.09 -5.03 13.99
C ASP A 196 1.14 -6.55 13.95
N ILE A 197 1.54 -7.12 12.81
CA ILE A 197 1.60 -8.57 12.61
C ILE A 197 2.98 -9.12 12.99
N SER A 198 2.97 -10.02 13.97
CA SER A 198 4.14 -10.75 14.43
C SER A 198 4.34 -12.04 13.62
N GLY A 199 5.62 -12.40 13.40
CA GLY A 199 6.00 -13.65 12.73
C GLY A 199 6.25 -13.54 11.22
N ILE A 200 6.22 -12.33 10.62
CA ILE A 200 6.39 -12.12 9.17
C ILE A 200 7.67 -12.80 8.64
N GLN A 201 8.81 -12.56 9.30
CA GLN A 201 10.11 -13.04 8.83
C GLN A 201 10.17 -14.57 8.78
N ASP A 202 9.77 -15.22 9.87
CA ASP A 202 9.71 -16.67 9.92
C ASP A 202 8.66 -17.22 8.94
N PHE A 203 7.49 -16.61 8.86
CA PHE A 203 6.44 -17.04 7.95
C PHE A 203 6.90 -17.01 6.48
N ILE A 204 7.55 -15.93 6.05
CA ILE A 204 8.01 -15.78 4.67
C ILE A 204 9.21 -16.71 4.42
N PHE A 205 10.27 -16.62 5.22
CA PHE A 205 11.57 -17.20 4.88
C PHE A 205 11.87 -18.58 5.47
N LYS A 206 11.08 -19.07 6.43
CA LYS A 206 11.22 -20.44 6.93
C LYS A 206 10.72 -21.42 5.87
N VAL A 207 11.64 -21.85 5.01
CA VAL A 207 11.43 -22.86 3.98
C VAL A 207 12.21 -24.10 4.40
N HIS A 208 11.53 -25.24 4.50
CA HIS A 208 12.20 -26.50 4.78
C HIS A 208 12.87 -27.00 3.48
N SER A 209 14.19 -27.16 3.51
CA SER A 209 15.03 -27.44 2.33
C SER A 209 15.03 -28.91 1.93
N THR A 210 13.87 -29.42 1.52
CA THR A 210 13.78 -30.71 0.82
C THR A 210 13.95 -30.50 -0.69
N GLU A 211 14.37 -31.51 -1.44
CA GLU A 211 14.47 -31.41 -2.90
C GLU A 211 13.11 -31.07 -3.54
N ALA A 212 12.05 -31.67 -3.03
CA ALA A 212 10.66 -31.40 -3.42
C ALA A 212 10.24 -29.94 -3.19
N SER A 213 10.84 -29.22 -2.23
CA SER A 213 10.49 -27.84 -1.94
C SER A 213 11.20 -26.82 -2.83
N ARG A 214 12.17 -27.21 -3.67
CA ARG A 214 12.90 -26.28 -4.57
C ARG A 214 12.02 -25.76 -5.71
N LYS A 215 11.26 -26.65 -6.36
CA LYS A 215 10.36 -26.27 -7.47
C LYS A 215 9.21 -25.40 -6.95
N GLY A 216 9.01 -24.23 -7.55
CA GLY A 216 7.96 -23.29 -7.14
C GLY A 216 8.28 -22.43 -5.90
N THR A 217 9.49 -22.51 -5.34
CA THR A 217 9.89 -21.71 -4.16
C THR A 217 9.68 -20.21 -4.36
N ALA A 218 10.15 -19.67 -5.49
CA ALA A 218 10.03 -18.25 -5.79
C ALA A 218 8.56 -17.79 -5.83
N LYS A 219 7.66 -18.62 -6.37
CA LYS A 219 6.21 -18.36 -6.36
C LYS A 219 5.68 -18.37 -4.93
N ARG A 220 5.95 -19.42 -4.14
CA ARG A 220 5.49 -19.50 -2.75
C ARG A 220 6.00 -18.36 -1.87
N LEU A 221 7.25 -17.92 -2.02
CA LEU A 221 7.80 -16.77 -1.29
C LEU A 221 7.04 -15.47 -1.61
N ARG A 222 6.78 -15.20 -2.89
CA ARG A 222 5.95 -14.06 -3.30
C ARG A 222 4.52 -14.17 -2.78
N GLY A 223 3.92 -15.36 -2.88
CA GLY A 223 2.58 -15.61 -2.35
C GLY A 223 2.47 -15.40 -0.84
N ARG A 224 3.47 -15.85 -0.07
CA ARG A 224 3.57 -15.58 1.37
C ARG A 224 3.65 -14.07 1.66
N SER A 225 4.48 -13.33 0.91
CA SER A 225 4.59 -11.88 1.07
C SER A 225 3.26 -11.17 0.76
N LEU A 226 2.59 -11.55 -0.33
CA LEU A 226 1.29 -11.01 -0.69
C LEU A 226 0.23 -11.35 0.37
N GLN A 227 0.20 -12.60 0.85
CA GLN A 227 -0.75 -13.01 1.90
C GLN A 227 -0.64 -12.15 3.15
N VAL A 228 0.57 -11.82 3.62
CA VAL A 228 0.73 -10.92 4.77
C VAL A 228 0.06 -9.57 4.52
N GLN A 229 0.23 -9.01 3.32
CA GLN A 229 -0.40 -7.74 2.94
C GLN A 229 -1.93 -7.86 2.89
N LEU A 230 -2.47 -8.91 2.27
CA LEU A 230 -3.92 -9.14 2.17
C LEU A 230 -4.56 -9.44 3.54
N ILE A 231 -3.85 -10.15 4.43
CA ILE A 231 -4.27 -10.41 5.81
C ILE A 231 -4.42 -9.10 6.57
N MET A 232 -3.41 -8.21 6.50
CA MET A 232 -3.47 -6.93 7.19
C MET A 232 -4.56 -6.01 6.64
N GLU A 233 -4.72 -5.98 5.32
CA GLU A 233 -5.81 -5.24 4.67
C GLU A 233 -7.19 -5.78 5.11
N GLY A 234 -7.38 -7.09 5.09
CA GLY A 234 -8.63 -7.73 5.52
C GLY A 234 -8.94 -7.48 7.00
N ALA A 235 -7.93 -7.58 7.88
CA ALA A 235 -8.08 -7.26 9.30
C ALA A 235 -8.49 -5.79 9.51
N ALA A 236 -7.80 -4.86 8.84
CA ALA A 236 -8.11 -3.43 8.94
C ALA A 236 -9.53 -3.13 8.48
N ARG A 237 -9.96 -3.68 7.33
CA ARG A 237 -11.32 -3.52 6.82
C ARG A 237 -12.37 -4.12 7.74
N LYS A 238 -12.10 -5.29 8.33
CA LYS A 238 -12.99 -5.89 9.32
C LYS A 238 -13.19 -5.01 10.56
N ILE A 239 -12.15 -4.25 10.94
CA ILE A 239 -12.24 -3.27 12.04
C ILE A 239 -13.08 -2.06 11.63
N LEU A 240 -12.88 -1.55 10.41
CA LEU A 240 -13.69 -0.45 9.88
C LEU A 240 -15.18 -0.82 9.83
N ASP A 241 -15.53 -1.99 9.30
CA ASP A 241 -16.91 -2.48 9.23
C ASP A 241 -17.56 -2.60 10.61
N HIS A 242 -16.82 -3.12 11.59
CA HIS A 242 -17.33 -3.33 12.95
C HIS A 242 -17.76 -2.01 13.61
N TYR A 243 -17.07 -0.91 13.28
CA TYR A 243 -17.40 0.43 13.77
C TYR A 243 -18.18 1.29 12.76
N ASP A 244 -18.57 0.71 11.62
CA ASP A 244 -19.27 1.38 10.52
C ASP A 244 -18.54 2.67 10.07
N LEU A 245 -17.24 2.51 9.81
CA LEU A 245 -16.33 3.59 9.43
C LEU A 245 -15.94 3.50 7.94
N PRO A 246 -15.87 4.63 7.23
CA PRO A 246 -15.39 4.65 5.84
C PRO A 246 -13.89 4.38 5.74
N GLY A 247 -13.43 4.02 4.54
CA GLY A 247 -12.01 3.72 4.25
C GLY A 247 -11.02 4.83 4.62
N CYS A 248 -11.45 6.11 4.67
CA CYS A 248 -10.58 7.21 5.07
C CYS A 248 -10.13 7.14 6.55
N ASN A 249 -10.84 6.40 7.40
CA ASN A 249 -10.46 6.16 8.80
C ASN A 249 -9.24 5.23 8.95
N LEU A 250 -8.85 4.50 7.89
CA LEU A 250 -7.57 3.80 7.83
C LEU A 250 -6.46 4.80 7.48
N LEU A 251 -5.73 5.28 8.49
CA LEU A 251 -4.68 6.29 8.32
C LEU A 251 -3.54 5.73 7.46
N TRP A 252 -3.04 4.53 7.79
CA TRP A 252 -2.09 3.77 6.99
C TRP A 252 -2.24 2.25 7.22
N CYS A 253 -1.81 1.46 6.24
CA CYS A 253 -1.68 0.01 6.32
C CYS A 253 -0.47 -0.43 5.47
N THR A 254 0.73 -0.37 6.04
CA THR A 254 2.00 -0.66 5.34
C THR A 254 2.99 -1.31 6.29
N GLY A 255 3.97 -2.04 5.74
CA GLY A 255 5.05 -2.67 6.51
C GLY A 255 4.61 -3.70 7.56
N GLY A 256 3.40 -4.27 7.43
CA GLY A 256 2.84 -5.17 8.44
C GLY A 256 2.22 -4.46 9.64
N GLN A 257 2.01 -3.14 9.57
CA GLN A 257 1.31 -2.36 10.58
C GLN A 257 0.13 -1.60 9.95
N PHE A 258 -0.97 -1.46 10.69
CA PHE A 258 -2.04 -0.52 10.37
C PHE A 258 -2.31 0.44 11.53
N ALA A 259 -2.87 1.62 11.21
CA ALA A 259 -3.46 2.52 12.19
C ALA A 259 -4.82 3.03 11.73
N ILE A 260 -5.79 2.95 12.63
CA ILE A 260 -7.19 3.33 12.38
C ILE A 260 -7.59 4.41 13.39
N LEU A 261 -8.13 5.52 12.89
CA LEU A 261 -8.80 6.52 13.70
C LEU A 261 -10.26 6.07 13.89
N ALA A 262 -10.61 5.69 15.11
CA ALA A 262 -11.91 5.16 15.48
C ALA A 262 -12.62 6.11 16.48
N PRO A 263 -13.94 5.95 16.72
CA PRO A 263 -14.62 6.62 17.82
C PRO A 263 -14.06 6.13 19.16
N SER A 264 -14.12 6.96 20.21
CA SER A 264 -13.48 6.61 21.50
C SER A 264 -14.04 5.34 22.13
N TYR A 265 -15.35 5.06 21.95
CA TYR A 265 -16.00 3.89 22.52
C TYR A 265 -15.43 2.56 21.99
N ALA A 266 -14.68 2.56 20.88
CA ALA A 266 -14.00 1.37 20.38
C ALA A 266 -13.04 0.75 21.40
N ILE A 267 -12.52 1.54 22.36
CA ILE A 267 -11.67 1.02 23.44
C ILE A 267 -12.38 -0.05 24.29
N LYS A 268 -13.73 -0.08 24.30
CA LYS A 268 -14.53 -1.02 25.10
C LYS A 268 -14.51 -2.44 24.55
N ASP A 269 -14.39 -2.61 23.23
CA ASP A 269 -14.62 -3.90 22.57
C ASP A 269 -13.59 -4.27 21.49
N TYR A 270 -12.59 -3.42 21.20
CA TYR A 270 -11.58 -3.71 20.18
C TYR A 270 -10.82 -5.02 20.47
N GLU A 271 -10.58 -5.36 21.74
CA GLU A 271 -9.89 -6.61 22.11
C GLU A 271 -10.69 -7.84 21.69
N LEU A 272 -12.00 -7.82 21.93
CA LEU A 272 -12.89 -8.92 21.54
C LEU A 272 -12.91 -9.08 20.01
N LEU A 273 -12.93 -7.98 19.27
CA LEU A 273 -12.84 -7.99 17.82
C LEU A 273 -11.50 -8.58 17.35
N MET A 274 -10.40 -8.16 17.96
CA MET A 274 -9.07 -8.67 17.65
C MET A 274 -8.92 -10.15 17.99
N SER A 275 -9.54 -10.64 19.06
CA SER A 275 -9.55 -12.08 19.38
C SER A 275 -10.30 -12.89 18.31
N LYS A 276 -11.37 -12.34 17.70
CA LYS A 276 -12.08 -12.99 16.58
C LYS A 276 -11.20 -13.05 15.32
N ILE A 277 -10.55 -11.95 14.96
CA ILE A 277 -9.62 -11.89 13.81
C ILE A 277 -8.45 -12.86 14.01
N ASN A 278 -7.86 -12.89 15.21
CA ASN A 278 -6.75 -13.80 15.51
C ASN A 278 -7.17 -15.26 15.59
N ARG A 279 -8.43 -15.58 15.93
CA ARG A 279 -8.94 -16.94 15.85
C ARG A 279 -8.93 -17.44 14.40
N GLU A 280 -9.47 -16.66 13.48
CA GLU A 280 -9.46 -17.02 12.05
C GLU A 280 -8.03 -17.15 11.52
N LEU A 281 -7.14 -16.24 11.92
CA LEU A 281 -5.72 -16.30 11.57
C LEU A 281 -5.04 -17.58 12.10
N TRP A 282 -5.35 -17.97 13.34
CA TRP A 282 -4.86 -19.20 13.95
C TRP A 282 -5.39 -20.45 13.24
N GLU A 283 -6.67 -20.47 12.88
CA GLU A 283 -7.28 -21.59 12.15
C GLU A 283 -6.62 -21.79 10.78
N LYS A 284 -6.26 -20.70 10.07
CA LYS A 284 -5.64 -20.76 8.74
C LYS A 284 -4.12 -20.95 8.78
N PHE A 285 -3.43 -20.39 9.77
CA PHE A 285 -1.96 -20.30 9.78
C PHE A 285 -1.28 -20.88 11.03
N GLY A 286 -2.04 -21.38 12.00
CA GLY A 286 -1.53 -21.86 13.28
C GLY A 286 -0.75 -20.78 14.02
N ASP A 287 0.38 -21.17 14.60
CA ASP A 287 1.28 -20.29 15.34
C ASP A 287 2.23 -19.49 14.43
N ALA A 288 2.02 -19.50 13.12
CA ALA A 288 2.93 -18.81 12.20
C ALA A 288 2.74 -17.29 12.23
N LEU A 289 1.50 -16.80 12.34
CA LEU A 289 1.17 -15.37 12.36
C LEU A 289 0.32 -14.98 13.59
N TYR A 290 0.39 -13.72 14.02
CA TYR A 290 -0.44 -13.16 15.09
C TYR A 290 -0.52 -11.65 14.93
N ILE A 291 -1.73 -11.07 14.94
CA ILE A 291 -1.90 -9.61 14.86
C ILE A 291 -2.09 -9.08 16.27
N ALA A 292 -1.07 -8.38 16.77
CA ALA A 292 -1.15 -7.68 18.04
C ALA A 292 -1.69 -6.27 17.80
N ALA A 293 -2.68 -5.83 18.58
CA ALA A 293 -3.20 -4.47 18.46
C ALA A 293 -3.42 -3.83 19.83
N GLY A 294 -3.20 -2.52 19.88
CA GLY A 294 -3.51 -1.68 21.03
C GLY A 294 -4.41 -0.52 20.64
N CYS A 295 -5.14 -0.01 21.62
CA CYS A 295 -6.07 1.09 21.45
C CYS A 295 -5.92 2.11 22.57
N LYS A 296 -5.89 3.41 22.24
CA LYS A 296 -5.91 4.53 23.18
C LYS A 296 -6.80 5.65 22.68
N GLU A 297 -7.59 6.23 23.59
CA GLU A 297 -8.39 7.43 23.33
C GLU A 297 -7.50 8.66 23.18
N PHE A 298 -7.93 9.65 22.39
CA PHE A 298 -7.22 10.92 22.20
C PHE A 298 -8.12 12.05 21.68
N SER A 299 -7.56 13.24 21.65
CA SER A 299 -8.09 14.44 21.01
C SER A 299 -7.03 15.06 20.10
N LEU A 300 -7.47 15.69 19.01
CA LEU A 300 -6.58 16.50 18.16
C LEU A 300 -6.46 17.96 18.61
N LYS A 301 -7.18 18.35 19.67
CA LYS A 301 -7.10 19.70 20.26
C LYS A 301 -5.83 19.91 21.09
N ASP A 302 -5.24 18.82 21.57
CA ASP A 302 -3.98 18.82 22.32
C ASP A 302 -2.88 18.21 21.43
N GLU A 303 -1.78 18.97 21.30
CA GLU A 303 -0.66 18.65 20.41
C GLU A 303 0.07 17.36 20.80
N GLU A 304 0.13 17.03 22.08
CA GLU A 304 0.83 15.82 22.56
C GLU A 304 -0.07 14.58 22.58
N ASP A 305 -1.39 14.75 22.56
CA ASP A 305 -2.33 13.68 22.86
C ASP A 305 -2.36 12.61 21.76
N PHE A 306 -2.19 13.00 20.48
CA PHE A 306 -1.99 12.06 19.38
C PHE A 306 -0.71 11.23 19.57
N MET A 307 0.41 11.88 19.92
CA MET A 307 1.69 11.20 20.13
C MET A 307 1.60 10.20 21.29
N ASN A 308 0.96 10.59 22.38
CA ASN A 308 0.73 9.74 23.54
C ASN A 308 -0.17 8.54 23.20
N ALA A 309 -1.20 8.75 22.39
CA ALA A 309 -2.07 7.67 21.93
C ALA A 309 -1.37 6.71 20.96
N LEU A 310 -0.54 7.21 20.04
CA LEU A 310 0.27 6.40 19.14
C LEU A 310 1.23 5.49 19.93
N ARG A 311 2.07 6.10 20.78
CA ARG A 311 3.02 5.37 21.64
C ARG A 311 2.33 4.41 22.59
N GLY A 312 1.22 4.85 23.19
CA GLY A 312 0.42 4.04 24.11
C GLY A 312 -0.18 2.81 23.43
N SER A 313 -0.73 2.97 22.23
CA SER A 313 -1.31 1.87 21.44
C SER A 313 -0.25 0.88 20.98
N GLN A 314 0.88 1.37 20.49
CA GLN A 314 2.01 0.50 20.12
C GLN A 314 2.59 -0.25 21.32
N ARG A 315 2.70 0.40 22.49
CA ARG A 315 3.14 -0.26 23.72
C ARG A 315 2.20 -1.38 24.14
N ILE A 316 0.88 -1.18 24.02
CA ILE A 316 -0.11 -2.24 24.27
C ILE A 316 0.07 -3.39 23.27
N ALA A 317 0.21 -3.09 21.98
CA ALA A 317 0.45 -4.11 20.96
C ALA A 317 1.72 -4.92 21.25
N GLU A 318 2.82 -4.26 21.63
CA GLU A 318 4.09 -4.91 21.96
C GLU A 318 3.97 -5.83 23.20
N LEU A 319 3.26 -5.38 24.25
CA LEU A 319 2.98 -6.23 25.42
C LEU A 319 2.16 -7.47 25.05
N LYS A 320 1.24 -7.35 24.08
CA LYS A 320 0.46 -8.50 23.57
C LYS A 320 1.30 -9.45 22.73
N LYS A 321 2.31 -8.98 22.00
CA LYS A 321 3.25 -9.86 21.29
C LYS A 321 4.01 -10.78 22.26
N ASN A 322 4.38 -10.28 23.44
CA ASN A 322 5.04 -11.09 24.48
C ASN A 322 4.15 -12.20 25.07
N ARG A 323 2.82 -12.10 24.89
CA ARG A 323 1.84 -13.11 25.32
C ARG A 323 1.06 -13.66 24.13
N ARG A 324 1.79 -13.89 23.03
CA ARG A 324 1.24 -14.33 21.74
C ARG A 324 0.26 -15.50 21.93
N LEU A 325 -0.92 -15.41 21.29
CA LEU A 325 -1.94 -16.46 21.23
C LEU A 325 -2.59 -16.85 22.56
N PHE A 326 -2.23 -16.23 23.68
CA PHE A 326 -2.78 -16.55 24.98
C PHE A 326 -4.32 -16.44 24.99
N GLU A 327 -4.86 -15.35 24.44
CA GLU A 327 -6.31 -15.11 24.32
C GLU A 327 -7.00 -16.17 23.45
N VAL A 328 -6.35 -16.58 22.36
CA VAL A 328 -6.88 -17.60 21.44
C VAL A 328 -6.92 -18.95 22.16
N LEU A 329 -5.84 -19.34 22.85
CA LEU A 329 -5.74 -20.61 23.54
C LEU A 329 -6.70 -20.72 24.74
N GLN A 330 -6.93 -19.63 25.49
CA GLN A 330 -7.89 -19.62 26.60
C GLN A 330 -9.33 -19.89 26.16
N SER A 331 -9.66 -19.53 24.92
CA SER A 331 -11.01 -19.69 24.39
C SER A 331 -11.36 -21.12 23.97
N PHE A 332 -10.39 -22.04 23.99
CA PHE A 332 -10.63 -23.45 23.73
C PHE A 332 -10.96 -24.19 25.04
N PRO A 333 -12.12 -24.87 25.13
CA PRO A 333 -12.43 -25.69 26.29
C PRO A 333 -11.48 -26.90 26.30
N SER A 334 -10.59 -26.96 27.29
CA SER A 334 -9.59 -28.02 27.56
C SER A 334 -8.18 -27.77 26.96
N PRO A 335 -7.10 -28.06 27.71
CA PRO A 335 -5.75 -27.73 27.29
C PRO A 335 -5.37 -28.65 26.15
N LEU A 336 -5.26 -28.11 24.92
CA LEU A 336 -4.49 -28.70 23.82
C LEU A 336 -4.46 -30.23 23.87
N ILE A 337 -5.64 -30.87 23.92
CA ILE A 337 -5.75 -32.27 23.55
C ILE A 337 -5.65 -32.19 22.03
N MET A 338 -4.40 -32.05 21.55
CA MET A 338 -3.93 -32.80 20.38
C MET A 338 -4.71 -34.09 20.42
N GLY A 339 -5.69 -34.19 19.53
CA GLY A 339 -6.78 -35.15 19.64
C GLY A 339 -6.25 -36.47 20.14
N THR A 340 -7.00 -37.11 21.05
CA THR A 340 -6.88 -38.55 21.33
C THR A 340 -6.47 -39.21 20.02
N ARG A 341 -5.18 -39.56 19.93
CA ARG A 341 -4.55 -39.98 18.68
C ARG A 341 -5.19 -41.31 18.34
N THR A 342 -6.32 -41.26 17.63
CA THR A 342 -6.98 -42.45 17.11
C THR A 342 -6.04 -42.99 16.05
N THR A 343 -5.33 -44.02 16.44
CA THR A 343 -4.38 -44.82 15.69
C THR A 343 -5.04 -45.35 14.42
N ALA A 344 -5.04 -44.57 13.31
CA ALA A 344 -5.38 -45.06 11.97
C ALA A 344 -4.99 -44.12 10.81
N THR A 345 -4.86 -42.81 11.00
CA THR A 345 -4.54 -41.88 9.90
C THR A 345 -3.03 -41.66 9.77
N LYS A 346 -2.46 -41.97 8.60
CA LYS A 346 -1.09 -41.54 8.26
C LYS A 346 -1.07 -40.02 8.10
N PHE A 347 -0.17 -39.36 8.81
CA PHE A 347 0.09 -37.93 8.67
C PHE A 347 1.42 -37.70 7.98
N TYR A 348 1.42 -36.78 7.03
CA TYR A 348 2.61 -36.35 6.30
C TYR A 348 2.98 -34.93 6.70
N ARG A 349 4.24 -34.54 6.50
CA ARG A 349 4.70 -33.16 6.71
C ARG A 349 4.83 -32.45 5.37
N CYS A 350 4.23 -31.27 5.27
CA CYS A 350 4.36 -30.43 4.09
C CYS A 350 5.85 -30.09 3.84
N PRO A 351 6.39 -30.36 2.64
CA PRO A 351 7.79 -30.09 2.31
C PRO A 351 8.19 -28.61 2.41
N SER A 352 7.23 -27.68 2.30
CA SER A 352 7.51 -26.23 2.31
C SER A 352 7.40 -25.59 3.69
N CYS A 353 6.38 -25.94 4.47
CA CYS A 353 6.07 -25.27 5.75
C CYS A 353 6.05 -26.20 6.97
N ALA A 354 6.32 -27.50 6.79
CA ALA A 354 6.31 -28.54 7.81
C ALA A 354 4.99 -28.75 8.57
N SER A 355 3.90 -28.08 8.19
CA SER A 355 2.56 -28.37 8.71
C SER A 355 2.13 -29.80 8.38
N GLU A 356 1.34 -30.40 9.28
CA GLU A 356 0.77 -31.73 9.09
C GLU A 356 -0.29 -31.72 7.97
N THR A 357 -0.33 -32.79 7.18
CA THR A 357 -1.29 -32.95 6.08
C THR A 357 -1.70 -34.42 5.95
N SER A 358 -2.92 -34.64 5.44
CA SER A 358 -3.51 -35.97 5.22
C SER A 358 -2.96 -36.70 3.99
N SER A 359 -2.25 -36.00 3.10
CA SER A 359 -1.69 -36.54 1.85
C SER A 359 -0.22 -36.19 1.68
N GLU A 360 0.55 -37.02 0.99
CA GLU A 360 1.92 -36.67 0.58
C GLU A 360 1.92 -35.40 -0.30
N GLY A 361 2.89 -34.52 -0.08
CA GLY A 361 3.08 -33.29 -0.86
C GLY A 361 2.72 -32.00 -0.13
N PHE A 362 2.41 -30.95 -0.89
CA PHE A 362 2.14 -29.62 -0.33
C PHE A 362 0.76 -29.55 0.32
N CYS A 363 0.69 -28.96 1.51
CA CYS A 363 -0.59 -28.61 2.15
C CYS A 363 -1.34 -27.56 1.33
N GLU A 364 -2.64 -27.44 1.58
CA GLU A 364 -3.54 -26.49 0.91
C GLU A 364 -2.99 -25.05 0.95
N ARG A 365 -2.56 -24.59 2.14
CA ARG A 365 -1.92 -23.28 2.31
C ARG A 365 -0.74 -23.05 1.36
N CYS A 366 0.15 -24.03 1.20
CA CYS A 366 1.32 -23.86 0.34
C CYS A 366 0.97 -23.92 -1.15
N ARG A 367 -0.14 -24.57 -1.53
CA ARG A 367 -0.69 -24.52 -2.89
C ARG A 367 -1.31 -23.15 -3.18
N GLU A 368 -2.15 -22.65 -2.27
CA GLU A 368 -2.73 -21.29 -2.35
C GLU A 368 -1.61 -20.23 -2.48
N GLN A 369 -0.52 -20.35 -1.71
CA GLN A 369 0.66 -19.48 -1.83
C GLN A 369 1.37 -19.58 -3.18
N GLU A 370 1.49 -20.78 -3.74
CA GLU A 370 2.12 -20.97 -5.04
C GLU A 370 1.28 -20.37 -6.18
N GLU A 371 -0.05 -20.54 -6.10
CA GLU A 371 -1.01 -19.98 -7.04
C GLU A 371 -1.01 -18.45 -6.99
N LEU A 372 -1.17 -17.87 -5.80
CA LEU A 372 -1.12 -16.41 -5.58
C LEU A 372 0.18 -15.80 -6.12
N GLY A 373 1.33 -16.36 -5.75
CA GLY A 373 2.63 -15.85 -6.21
C GLY A 373 2.97 -16.18 -7.66
N GLY A 374 2.19 -17.07 -8.29
CA GLY A 374 2.20 -17.37 -9.71
C GLY A 374 1.37 -16.37 -10.53
N LYS A 375 0.20 -15.96 -10.03
CA LYS A 375 -0.69 -14.96 -10.67
C LYS A 375 -0.18 -13.53 -10.54
N LEU A 376 0.37 -13.17 -9.36
CA LEU A 376 0.79 -11.80 -9.04
C LEU A 376 1.65 -11.10 -10.14
N PRO A 377 2.68 -11.73 -10.74
CA PRO A 377 3.52 -11.07 -11.75
C PRO A 377 2.83 -10.61 -13.04
N GLY A 378 1.64 -11.16 -13.33
CA GLY A 378 0.80 -10.79 -14.46
C GLY A 378 -0.48 -10.07 -14.04
N ALA A 379 -0.65 -9.81 -12.73
CA ALA A 379 -1.80 -9.09 -12.23
C ALA A 379 -1.65 -7.60 -12.47
N GLU A 380 -2.70 -7.00 -13.01
CA GLU A 380 -2.82 -5.58 -13.30
C GLU A 380 -3.80 -4.90 -12.32
N TYR A 381 -4.71 -5.69 -11.75
CA TYR A 381 -5.67 -5.24 -10.77
C TYR A 381 -5.77 -6.21 -9.60
N LEU A 382 -6.18 -5.65 -8.46
CA LEU A 382 -6.65 -6.39 -7.29
C LEU A 382 -8.10 -6.00 -7.05
N PHE A 383 -9.02 -6.94 -7.09
CA PHE A 383 -10.41 -6.73 -6.70
C PHE A 383 -10.64 -7.22 -5.27
N VAL A 384 -11.24 -6.37 -4.44
CA VAL A 384 -11.61 -6.69 -3.05
C VAL A 384 -13.12 -6.52 -2.92
N GLY A 385 -13.85 -7.63 -2.80
CA GLY A 385 -15.31 -7.55 -2.81
C GLY A 385 -16.01 -8.89 -3.04
N THR A 386 -17.27 -8.81 -3.43
CA THR A 386 -18.13 -9.97 -3.73
C THR A 386 -18.47 -10.02 -5.22
N GLY A 387 -18.86 -11.19 -5.71
CA GLY A 387 -19.28 -11.39 -7.11
C GLY A 387 -18.24 -12.06 -8.01
N LEU A 388 -17.00 -12.22 -7.54
CA LEU A 388 -15.93 -12.96 -8.24
C LEU A 388 -15.47 -14.17 -7.42
N GLU A 389 -14.86 -15.14 -8.12
CA GLU A 389 -14.13 -16.23 -7.48
C GLU A 389 -12.79 -15.70 -6.94
N PRO A 390 -12.54 -15.79 -5.62
CA PRO A 390 -11.35 -15.20 -5.04
C PRO A 390 -10.15 -16.15 -5.03
N ASP A 391 -8.97 -15.55 -5.15
CA ASP A 391 -7.68 -16.21 -4.97
C ASP A 391 -7.30 -16.34 -3.49
N PHE A 392 -7.85 -15.46 -2.64
CA PHE A 392 -7.59 -15.48 -1.20
C PHE A 392 -8.79 -14.95 -0.42
N ARG A 393 -9.03 -15.54 0.75
CA ARG A 393 -10.04 -15.07 1.71
C ARG A 393 -9.43 -14.90 3.09
N PHE A 394 -9.80 -13.80 3.75
CA PHE A 394 -9.46 -13.54 5.15
C PHE A 394 -10.35 -12.44 5.75
N ALA A 395 -10.73 -12.58 7.02
CA ALA A 395 -11.52 -11.63 7.80
C ALA A 395 -12.89 -11.30 7.16
N GLY A 396 -13.48 -12.25 6.42
CA GLY A 396 -14.71 -12.05 5.66
C GLY A 396 -14.53 -11.36 4.30
N TYR A 397 -13.31 -10.98 3.93
CA TYR A 397 -12.98 -10.36 2.65
C TYR A 397 -12.47 -11.37 1.64
N SER A 398 -12.76 -11.09 0.37
CA SER A 398 -12.37 -11.91 -0.78
C SER A 398 -11.51 -11.07 -1.71
N PHE A 399 -10.35 -11.60 -2.10
CA PHE A 399 -9.32 -10.93 -2.87
C PHE A 399 -9.09 -11.68 -4.18
N SER A 400 -9.13 -10.97 -5.31
CA SER A 400 -8.95 -11.55 -6.65
C SER A 400 -7.92 -10.76 -7.43
N LEU A 401 -6.89 -11.42 -7.96
CA LEU A 401 -5.89 -10.87 -8.86
C LEU A 401 -6.35 -11.02 -10.30
N LEU A 402 -6.35 -9.92 -11.05
CA LEU A 402 -6.95 -9.84 -12.38
C LEU A 402 -5.96 -9.22 -13.38
N GLY A 403 -5.96 -9.71 -14.62
CA GLY A 403 -5.36 -9.01 -15.77
C GLY A 403 -6.35 -8.06 -16.44
N GLU A 404 -5.92 -7.29 -17.44
CA GLU A 404 -6.84 -6.41 -18.21
C GLU A 404 -7.99 -7.20 -18.86
N ASP A 405 -7.70 -8.40 -19.42
CA ASP A 405 -8.70 -9.29 -20.04
C ASP A 405 -9.79 -9.77 -19.07
N ASP A 406 -9.52 -9.72 -17.76
CA ASP A 406 -10.47 -10.15 -16.73
C ASP A 406 -11.48 -9.06 -16.35
N LEU A 407 -11.28 -7.80 -16.77
CA LEU A 407 -12.19 -6.70 -16.43
C LEU A 407 -13.61 -6.91 -16.99
N ASP A 408 -13.73 -7.59 -18.13
CA ASP A 408 -15.03 -7.94 -18.69
C ASP A 408 -15.84 -8.83 -17.76
N LYS A 409 -15.19 -9.64 -16.92
CA LYS A 409 -15.89 -10.44 -15.90
C LYS A 409 -16.58 -9.55 -14.87
N ILE A 410 -15.98 -8.41 -14.51
CA ILE A 410 -16.59 -7.44 -13.60
C ILE A 410 -17.74 -6.72 -14.30
N LYS A 411 -17.50 -6.21 -15.51
CA LYS A 411 -18.50 -5.44 -16.27
C LYS A 411 -19.79 -6.22 -16.52
N HIS A 412 -19.68 -7.53 -16.74
CA HIS A 412 -20.82 -8.41 -17.04
C HIS A 412 -21.30 -9.22 -15.82
N ALA A 413 -20.73 -9.03 -14.63
CA ALA A 413 -21.18 -9.74 -13.43
C ALA A 413 -22.55 -9.24 -12.99
N LYS A 414 -23.48 -10.18 -12.77
CA LYS A 414 -24.86 -9.87 -12.35
C LYS A 414 -24.95 -9.20 -10.98
N SER A 415 -24.02 -9.51 -10.08
CA SER A 415 -24.00 -9.00 -8.71
C SER A 415 -22.55 -8.93 -8.24
N VAL A 416 -21.92 -7.78 -8.50
CA VAL A 416 -20.55 -7.48 -8.10
C VAL A 416 -20.54 -6.21 -7.26
N SER A 417 -19.80 -6.21 -6.17
CA SER A 417 -19.70 -5.05 -5.27
C SER A 417 -18.36 -5.08 -4.56
N GLY A 418 -17.68 -3.95 -4.47
CA GLY A 418 -16.39 -3.83 -3.80
C GLY A 418 -15.49 -2.78 -4.46
N THR A 419 -14.19 -2.89 -4.22
CA THR A 419 -13.18 -1.93 -4.71
C THR A 419 -12.25 -2.61 -5.70
N LEU A 420 -12.09 -2.00 -6.89
CA LEU A 420 -11.10 -2.39 -7.90
C LEU A 420 -9.85 -1.50 -7.76
N PHE A 421 -8.73 -2.11 -7.38
CA PHE A 421 -7.43 -1.44 -7.28
C PHE A 421 -6.62 -1.65 -8.56
N ARG A 422 -6.27 -0.58 -9.27
CA ARG A 422 -5.20 -0.62 -10.29
C ARG A 422 -3.85 -0.76 -9.58
N LEU A 423 -3.05 -1.75 -9.99
CA LEU A 423 -1.74 -2.01 -9.38
C LEU A 423 -0.63 -1.23 -10.10
N ASN A 424 0.19 -0.52 -9.33
CA ASN A 424 1.37 0.23 -9.80
C ASN A 424 1.14 1.36 -10.82
N ASP A 425 -0.11 1.80 -10.97
CA ASP A 425 -0.49 2.87 -11.87
C ASP A 425 -1.60 3.71 -11.23
N SER A 426 -1.44 5.04 -11.24
CA SER A 426 -2.43 5.98 -10.72
C SER A 426 -3.47 6.39 -11.76
N ASP A 427 -3.37 5.89 -13.00
CA ASP A 427 -4.45 5.98 -13.97
C ASP A 427 -5.43 4.81 -13.79
N PHE A 428 -6.28 4.92 -12.77
CA PHE A 428 -7.14 3.82 -12.30
C PHE A 428 -8.60 3.95 -12.70
N ILE A 429 -9.03 5.13 -13.12
CA ILE A 429 -10.44 5.38 -13.42
C ILE A 429 -10.80 4.79 -14.78
N LYS A 430 -11.87 4.01 -14.83
CA LYS A 430 -12.32 3.31 -16.04
C LYS A 430 -13.76 3.65 -16.32
N GLU A 431 -14.06 3.82 -17.60
CA GLU A 431 -15.43 3.92 -18.08
C GLU A 431 -16.13 2.54 -18.00
N ASP A 432 -17.46 2.57 -17.93
CA ASP A 432 -18.33 1.37 -17.98
C ASP A 432 -18.14 0.34 -16.85
N MET A 433 -17.65 0.77 -15.69
CA MET A 433 -17.65 -0.07 -14.49
C MET A 433 -19.05 -0.09 -13.83
N PRO A 434 -19.48 -1.23 -13.24
CA PRO A 434 -20.73 -1.29 -12.49
C PRO A 434 -20.76 -0.25 -11.37
N GLY A 435 -21.94 0.35 -11.12
CA GLY A 435 -22.08 1.45 -10.16
C GLY A 435 -21.64 1.10 -8.73
N SER A 436 -21.78 -0.17 -8.34
CA SER A 436 -21.39 -0.74 -7.03
C SER A 436 -19.90 -1.08 -6.91
N VAL A 437 -19.08 -0.74 -7.91
CA VAL A 437 -17.63 -0.98 -7.89
C VAL A 437 -16.90 0.35 -7.74
N ALA A 438 -16.31 0.57 -6.56
CA ALA A 438 -15.37 1.65 -6.33
C ALA A 438 -14.07 1.42 -7.13
N MET A 439 -13.41 2.49 -7.51
CA MET A 439 -12.13 2.43 -8.23
C MET A 439 -11.03 3.12 -7.40
N ASP A 440 -9.89 2.46 -7.24
CA ASP A 440 -8.73 2.96 -6.47
C ASP A 440 -7.43 2.49 -7.14
N PHE A 441 -6.28 2.93 -6.61
CA PHE A 441 -4.95 2.45 -7.01
C PHE A 441 -4.06 2.11 -5.83
N LYS A 442 -3.17 1.14 -6.05
CA LYS A 442 -2.23 0.67 -5.02
C LYS A 442 -0.84 0.41 -5.60
N PHE A 443 0.17 0.87 -4.90
CA PHE A 443 1.55 0.49 -5.18
C PHE A 443 1.88 -0.83 -4.48
N ILE A 444 2.53 -1.76 -5.18
CA ILE A 444 2.96 -3.06 -4.66
C ILE A 444 4.24 -3.52 -5.33
N GLY A 445 5.14 -4.15 -4.58
CA GLY A 445 6.33 -4.79 -5.15
C GLY A 445 5.95 -5.95 -6.09
N LEU A 446 6.07 -5.73 -7.40
CA LEU A 446 5.63 -6.64 -8.45
C LEU A 446 6.74 -7.00 -9.44
N THR A 447 7.85 -6.25 -9.46
CA THR A 447 8.94 -6.50 -10.39
C THR A 447 9.58 -7.86 -10.14
N VAL A 448 9.54 -8.71 -11.15
CA VAL A 448 10.21 -10.02 -11.16
C VAL A 448 10.99 -10.19 -12.46
N PRO A 449 12.12 -10.91 -12.46
CA PRO A 449 12.80 -11.28 -13.69
C PRO A 449 11.90 -12.16 -14.57
N LYS A 450 11.70 -11.75 -15.83
CA LYS A 450 10.84 -12.44 -16.79
C LYS A 450 11.71 -12.91 -17.96
N LEU A 451 11.44 -14.10 -18.49
CA LEU A 451 12.08 -14.67 -19.66
C LEU A 451 11.09 -14.70 -20.82
N ILE A 452 11.44 -14.06 -21.93
CA ILE A 452 10.73 -14.18 -23.20
C ILE A 452 11.44 -15.25 -24.01
N ASP A 453 10.78 -16.40 -24.16
CA ASP A 453 11.27 -17.47 -25.03
C ASP A 453 10.70 -17.29 -26.43
N GLY A 454 11.50 -17.50 -27.47
CA GLY A 454 11.13 -17.21 -28.87
C GLY A 454 9.93 -17.99 -29.41
N GLY A 455 9.47 -19.02 -28.67
CA GLY A 455 8.24 -19.76 -28.95
C GLY A 455 7.01 -19.35 -28.11
N ASN A 456 7.19 -18.54 -27.06
CA ASN A 456 6.11 -18.13 -26.14
C ASN A 456 5.88 -16.61 -26.21
N LEU A 457 4.67 -16.20 -26.59
CA LEU A 457 4.28 -14.78 -26.62
C LEU A 457 4.15 -14.15 -25.22
N ARG A 458 4.06 -14.96 -24.15
CA ARG A 458 3.90 -14.48 -22.77
C ARG A 458 5.20 -14.66 -21.96
N PRO A 459 5.72 -13.59 -21.32
CA PRO A 459 6.92 -13.69 -20.48
C PRO A 459 6.71 -14.64 -19.30
N THR A 460 7.68 -15.53 -19.06
CA THR A 460 7.64 -16.49 -17.94
C THR A 460 8.54 -16.02 -16.81
N VAL A 461 8.11 -16.15 -15.55
CA VAL A 461 8.94 -15.73 -14.41
C VAL A 461 10.11 -16.70 -14.22
N MET A 462 11.33 -16.17 -14.13
CA MET A 462 12.53 -17.00 -13.98
C MET A 462 12.57 -17.75 -12.64
N SER A 463 13.07 -18.98 -12.69
CA SER A 463 13.39 -19.76 -11.49
C SER A 463 14.70 -19.30 -10.85
N PHE A 464 14.92 -19.63 -9.58
CA PHE A 464 16.21 -19.36 -8.93
C PHE A 464 17.37 -20.10 -9.62
N ASP A 465 17.15 -21.31 -10.14
CA ASP A 465 18.19 -22.07 -10.84
C ASP A 465 18.65 -21.35 -12.12
N LEU A 466 17.70 -20.78 -12.88
CA LEU A 466 18.01 -19.94 -14.04
C LEU A 466 18.80 -18.69 -13.62
N LEU A 467 18.35 -17.98 -12.58
CA LEU A 467 19.05 -16.78 -12.07
C LEU A 467 20.49 -17.08 -11.63
N VAL A 468 20.71 -18.22 -10.96
CA VAL A 468 22.05 -18.69 -10.56
C VAL A 468 22.93 -18.94 -11.80
N ASN A 469 22.35 -19.51 -12.86
CA ASN A 469 23.05 -19.74 -14.12
C ASN A 469 23.34 -18.43 -14.88
N LEU A 470 22.52 -17.39 -14.71
CA LEU A 470 22.79 -16.02 -15.20
C LEU A 470 23.93 -15.32 -14.45
N GLY A 471 24.18 -15.67 -13.17
CA GLY A 471 25.21 -15.06 -12.35
C GLY A 471 26.65 -15.29 -12.88
N LYS A 472 27.48 -14.24 -12.77
CA LYS A 472 28.93 -14.29 -13.07
C LYS A 472 29.70 -14.85 -11.87
N GLY A 473 30.66 -15.74 -12.14
CA GLY A 473 31.50 -16.35 -11.11
C GLY A 473 30.83 -17.53 -10.43
N ALA A 474 30.94 -17.61 -9.10
CA ALA A 474 30.39 -18.73 -8.33
C ALA A 474 28.86 -18.84 -8.53
N LYS A 475 28.39 -20.05 -8.82
CA LYS A 475 26.96 -20.36 -9.01
C LYS A 475 26.22 -20.36 -7.68
N LYS A 476 25.91 -19.17 -7.20
CA LYS A 476 25.18 -18.91 -5.95
C LYS A 476 24.08 -17.90 -6.18
N LEU A 477 23.00 -18.00 -5.40
CA LEU A 477 21.94 -17.02 -5.38
C LEU A 477 22.36 -15.83 -4.49
N GLY A 478 22.32 -14.62 -5.05
CA GLY A 478 22.50 -13.39 -4.27
C GLY A 478 21.20 -13.00 -3.58
N VAL A 479 21.26 -12.68 -2.29
CA VAL A 479 20.11 -12.19 -1.51
C VAL A 479 20.53 -10.91 -0.80
N ALA A 480 19.74 -9.85 -0.99
CA ALA A 480 19.92 -8.57 -0.31
C ALA A 480 18.69 -8.28 0.54
N LYS A 481 18.91 -7.86 1.78
CA LYS A 481 17.86 -7.39 2.69
C LYS A 481 18.27 -6.02 3.20
N GLY A 482 17.43 -5.02 2.92
CA GLY A 482 17.59 -3.65 3.40
C GLY A 482 16.48 -3.30 4.38
N ASP A 483 16.78 -2.36 5.26
CA ASP A 483 15.82 -1.74 6.18
C ASP A 483 16.13 -0.24 6.30
N VAL A 484 15.13 0.56 6.68
CA VAL A 484 15.33 1.98 6.94
C VAL A 484 15.90 2.16 8.34
N ASP A 485 17.11 2.71 8.42
CA ASP A 485 17.75 2.97 9.70
C ASP A 485 16.92 3.92 10.57
N ASN A 486 16.75 3.55 11.84
CA ASN A 486 16.09 4.38 12.85
C ASN A 486 14.63 4.76 12.53
N LEU A 487 13.92 4.04 11.65
CA LEU A 487 12.55 4.38 11.27
C LEU A 487 11.61 4.53 12.48
N GLY A 488 11.72 3.62 13.46
CA GLY A 488 11.00 3.74 14.72
C GLY A 488 11.30 5.06 15.41
N TYR A 489 12.56 5.44 15.59
CA TYR A 489 12.91 6.71 16.20
C TYR A 489 12.37 7.91 15.41
N ILE A 490 12.47 7.89 14.08
CA ILE A 490 11.97 8.95 13.20
C ILE A 490 10.47 9.19 13.41
N MET A 491 9.68 8.12 13.43
CA MET A 491 8.22 8.18 13.62
C MET A 491 7.81 8.68 15.02
N HIS A 492 8.59 8.35 16.06
CA HIS A 492 8.21 8.70 17.44
C HIS A 492 8.82 9.99 17.97
N SER A 493 9.97 10.41 17.45
CA SER A 493 10.78 11.47 18.07
C SER A 493 11.59 12.29 17.07
N GLY A 494 11.82 11.78 15.86
CA GLY A 494 12.65 12.44 14.85
C GLY A 494 11.94 13.56 14.08
N ILE A 495 10.60 13.60 14.11
CA ILE A 495 9.81 14.75 13.63
C ILE A 495 9.10 15.36 14.83
N LYS A 496 9.51 16.55 15.24
CA LYS A 496 8.87 17.30 16.33
C LYS A 496 8.16 18.54 15.78
N PRO A 497 6.90 18.79 16.18
CA PRO A 497 6.01 17.93 16.97
C PRO A 497 5.54 16.68 16.18
N VAL A 498 5.27 15.57 16.87
CA VAL A 498 4.73 14.34 16.25
C VAL A 498 3.22 14.51 16.08
N LYS A 499 2.80 14.79 14.86
CA LYS A 499 1.41 15.06 14.49
C LYS A 499 0.85 13.95 13.61
N ILE A 500 -0.48 13.85 13.56
CA ILE A 500 -1.19 12.87 12.74
C ILE A 500 -0.81 12.98 11.25
N TYR A 501 -0.65 14.20 10.75
CA TYR A 501 -0.23 14.46 9.37
C TYR A 501 1.20 14.03 9.11
N SER A 502 2.13 14.34 10.02
CA SER A 502 3.53 13.95 9.90
C SER A 502 3.67 12.43 9.79
N ALA A 503 2.95 11.68 10.64
CA ALA A 503 2.96 10.22 10.63
C ALA A 503 2.32 9.64 9.35
N THR A 504 1.17 10.18 8.93
CA THR A 504 0.43 9.71 7.74
C THR A 504 1.19 10.01 6.45
N ASN A 505 1.72 11.22 6.32
CA ASN A 505 2.47 11.66 5.15
C ASN A 505 3.77 10.87 4.99
N LEU A 506 4.56 10.75 6.07
CA LEU A 506 5.80 10.01 6.07
C LEU A 506 5.56 8.54 5.71
N SER A 507 4.54 7.91 6.30
CA SER A 507 4.17 6.52 5.99
C SER A 507 3.77 6.36 4.52
N SER A 508 3.00 7.31 3.97
CA SER A 508 2.56 7.28 2.56
C SER A 508 3.71 7.46 1.57
N LEU A 509 4.66 8.36 1.86
CA LEU A 509 5.86 8.57 1.02
C LEU A 509 6.79 7.35 1.07
N LEU A 510 7.00 6.76 2.25
CA LEU A 510 7.79 5.53 2.38
C LEU A 510 7.14 4.36 1.63
N ASP A 511 5.83 4.21 1.74
CA ASP A 511 5.07 3.19 0.99
C ASP A 511 5.19 3.42 -0.53
N ALA A 512 5.02 4.67 -0.99
CA ALA A 512 5.17 5.01 -2.41
C ALA A 512 6.59 4.74 -2.93
N PHE A 513 7.62 4.91 -2.10
CA PHE A 513 9.00 4.56 -2.44
C PHE A 513 9.22 3.05 -2.51
N PHE A 514 8.92 2.31 -1.43
CA PHE A 514 9.24 0.88 -1.33
C PHE A 514 8.29 -0.02 -2.13
N ALA A 515 7.00 0.31 -2.16
CA ALA A 515 6.00 -0.46 -2.90
C ALA A 515 5.85 0.02 -4.35
N GLY A 516 6.19 1.29 -4.65
CA GLY A 516 6.04 1.89 -5.97
C GLY A 516 7.38 2.02 -6.71
N TYR A 517 8.17 3.03 -6.36
CA TYR A 517 9.39 3.43 -7.08
C TYR A 517 10.48 2.35 -7.11
N LEU A 518 10.55 1.47 -6.10
CA LEU A 518 11.46 0.33 -6.13
C LEU A 518 11.22 -0.58 -7.35
N ASN A 519 9.97 -0.68 -7.83
CA ASN A 519 9.69 -1.41 -9.07
C ASN A 519 10.40 -0.78 -10.27
N ASP A 520 10.49 0.55 -10.33
CA ASP A 520 11.18 1.27 -11.42
C ASP A 520 12.69 1.13 -11.32
N ILE A 521 13.25 1.16 -10.11
CA ILE A 521 14.68 0.87 -9.90
C ILE A 521 15.00 -0.54 -10.40
N LEU A 522 14.20 -1.54 -10.00
CA LEU A 522 14.40 -2.93 -10.39
C LEU A 522 14.11 -3.17 -11.89
N GLY A 523 13.15 -2.44 -12.46
CA GLY A 523 12.78 -2.53 -13.87
C GLY A 523 13.80 -1.96 -14.84
N ARG A 524 14.77 -1.16 -14.36
CA ARG A 524 15.89 -0.67 -15.18
C ARG A 524 16.89 -1.77 -15.55
N PHE A 525 16.90 -2.89 -14.82
CA PHE A 525 17.80 -3.99 -15.09
C PHE A 525 17.22 -4.93 -16.14
N VAL A 526 17.71 -4.82 -17.37
CA VAL A 526 17.26 -5.65 -18.50
C VAL A 526 18.43 -6.32 -19.20
N THR A 527 18.14 -7.45 -19.85
CA THR A 527 19.09 -8.16 -20.70
C THR A 527 18.46 -8.45 -22.06
N HIS A 528 19.30 -8.54 -23.10
CA HIS A 528 18.87 -8.88 -24.46
C HIS A 528 19.64 -10.09 -24.96
N ARG A 529 18.97 -10.94 -25.73
CA ARG A 529 19.60 -12.03 -26.50
C ARG A 529 20.15 -11.46 -27.81
N LEU A 530 21.47 -11.26 -27.87
CA LEU A 530 22.10 -10.65 -29.03
C LEU A 530 22.50 -11.68 -30.10
N CYS A 531 22.29 -11.33 -31.37
CA CYS A 531 22.93 -12.04 -32.48
C CYS A 531 24.40 -11.61 -32.60
N LYS A 532 25.21 -12.41 -33.30
CA LYS A 532 26.65 -12.17 -33.49
C LYS A 532 26.97 -10.78 -34.07
N ASP A 533 26.09 -10.23 -34.92
CA ASP A 533 26.30 -8.91 -35.53
C ASP A 533 26.02 -7.76 -34.55
N CYS A 534 24.95 -7.86 -33.76
CA CYS A 534 24.66 -6.89 -32.70
C CYS A 534 25.73 -6.94 -31.60
N GLU A 535 26.20 -8.15 -31.27
CA GLU A 535 27.31 -8.38 -30.36
C GLU A 535 28.57 -7.63 -30.83
N LYS A 536 29.00 -7.83 -32.08
CA LYS A 536 30.16 -7.14 -32.66
C LYS A 536 30.00 -5.62 -32.72
N LYS A 537 28.81 -5.11 -33.04
CA LYS A 537 28.53 -3.65 -33.07
C LYS A 537 28.74 -3.01 -31.71
N LEU A 538 28.22 -3.64 -30.65
CA LEU A 538 28.40 -3.13 -29.30
C LEU A 538 29.85 -3.30 -28.79
N GLU A 539 30.54 -4.36 -29.23
CA GLU A 539 31.95 -4.57 -28.90
C GLU A 539 32.90 -3.54 -29.51
N ALA A 540 32.60 -3.08 -30.73
CA ALA A 540 33.44 -2.12 -31.45
C ALA A 540 33.46 -0.72 -30.79
N GLU A 541 32.46 -0.40 -29.95
CA GLU A 541 32.23 0.95 -29.42
C GLU A 541 32.48 1.09 -27.91
N GLY A 542 32.62 0.01 -27.13
CA GLY A 542 32.47 0.08 -25.67
C GLY A 542 33.43 -0.76 -24.82
N ALA A 543 34.66 -0.25 -24.63
CA ALA A 543 35.49 -0.59 -23.45
C ALA A 543 35.78 0.62 -22.54
N ASN A 544 35.31 1.84 -22.86
CA ASN A 544 35.78 3.06 -22.19
C ASN A 544 34.80 4.26 -22.08
N SER A 545 33.47 4.11 -22.22
CA SER A 545 32.55 5.21 -21.86
C SER A 545 32.09 5.10 -20.41
N GLN A 546 32.47 6.10 -19.59
CA GLN A 546 32.09 6.21 -18.18
C GLN A 546 30.56 6.10 -18.04
N GLY A 547 30.09 5.05 -17.35
CA GLY A 547 28.66 4.81 -17.11
C GLY A 547 28.13 3.56 -17.80
N SER A 548 28.80 3.08 -18.86
CA SER A 548 28.41 1.86 -19.58
C SER A 548 29.22 0.61 -19.18
N CYS A 549 28.89 -0.01 -18.04
CA CYS A 549 29.41 -1.35 -17.74
C CYS A 549 28.76 -2.43 -18.63
N VAL A 550 29.31 -2.61 -19.83
CA VAL A 550 29.05 -3.77 -20.69
C VAL A 550 29.74 -5.00 -20.07
N LEU A 551 28.97 -5.91 -19.48
CA LEU A 551 29.49 -7.15 -18.89
C LEU A 551 29.29 -8.33 -19.84
N LYS A 552 30.37 -8.79 -20.50
CA LYS A 552 30.39 -10.05 -21.26
C LYS A 552 30.28 -11.27 -20.33
N PHE A 553 29.46 -12.24 -20.71
CA PHE A 553 29.45 -13.57 -20.09
C PHE A 553 29.30 -14.67 -21.15
N LYS A 554 30.16 -15.68 -21.09
CA LYS A 554 30.11 -16.91 -21.89
C LYS A 554 30.08 -18.09 -20.91
N SER A 555 28.97 -18.82 -20.81
CA SER A 555 28.96 -20.14 -20.15
C SER A 555 29.00 -21.21 -21.23
N GLY A 556 30.02 -22.08 -21.19
CA GLY A 556 29.93 -23.41 -21.78
C GLY A 556 29.19 -24.32 -20.80
N ASP A 557 28.19 -25.03 -21.30
CA ASP A 557 28.34 -26.46 -21.61
C ASP A 557 27.43 -26.77 -22.79
N ASP A 558 27.97 -27.54 -23.73
CA ASP A 558 27.34 -27.99 -24.97
C ASP A 558 26.21 -28.98 -24.67
N ASP A 559 25.07 -28.79 -25.35
CA ASP A 559 24.08 -29.78 -25.81
C ASP A 559 22.65 -29.21 -25.94
N GLU A 560 22.51 -27.96 -26.41
CA GLU A 560 21.35 -27.47 -27.16
C GLU A 560 21.72 -26.11 -27.81
N ASP A 561 21.36 -25.90 -29.08
CA ASP A 561 21.76 -24.78 -29.97
C ASP A 561 21.21 -23.39 -29.55
N TYR A 562 21.46 -22.97 -28.31
CA TYR A 562 21.08 -21.66 -27.78
C TYR A 562 22.28 -20.98 -27.11
N THR A 563 23.05 -20.23 -27.90
CA THR A 563 24.07 -19.33 -27.36
C THR A 563 23.38 -18.15 -26.67
N PHE A 564 23.38 -18.13 -25.33
CA PHE A 564 23.00 -16.95 -24.56
C PHE A 564 24.20 -15.99 -24.50
N THR A 565 24.30 -15.06 -25.45
CA THR A 565 25.17 -13.90 -25.26
C THR A 565 24.47 -12.94 -24.30
N LYS A 566 24.85 -12.97 -23.02
CA LYS A 566 24.22 -12.15 -21.96
C LYS A 566 24.87 -10.77 -21.92
N TRP A 567 24.07 -9.74 -22.18
CA TRP A 567 24.45 -8.33 -22.04
C TRP A 567 23.62 -7.72 -20.91
N TRP A 568 24.28 -7.16 -19.89
CA TRP A 568 23.62 -6.37 -18.86
C TRP A 568 23.64 -4.91 -19.29
N VAL A 569 22.47 -4.29 -19.42
CA VAL A 569 22.39 -2.85 -19.71
C VAL A 569 22.02 -2.07 -18.44
N LEU A 570 23.06 -1.53 -17.82
CA LEU A 570 23.24 -0.19 -17.23
C LEU A 570 22.24 0.42 -16.24
N ARG A 571 22.83 1.14 -15.27
CA ARG A 571 22.17 1.89 -14.18
C ARG A 571 21.37 3.12 -14.67
N ASP A 572 21.50 3.51 -15.94
CA ASP A 572 20.98 4.77 -16.49
C ASP A 572 20.04 4.54 -17.70
N PRO A 573 18.79 5.05 -17.66
CA PRO A 573 17.84 5.00 -18.77
C PRO A 573 18.35 5.58 -20.10
N GLU A 574 19.22 6.60 -20.08
CA GLU A 574 19.76 7.18 -21.32
C GLU A 574 20.72 6.22 -22.02
N CYS A 575 21.55 5.53 -21.22
CA CYS A 575 22.45 4.52 -21.74
C CYS A 575 21.68 3.30 -22.29
N LEU A 576 20.53 2.95 -21.70
CA LEU A 576 19.67 1.88 -22.22
C LEU A 576 19.12 2.23 -23.60
N LYS A 577 18.59 3.44 -23.79
CA LYS A 577 18.09 3.90 -25.10
C LYS A 577 19.19 3.91 -26.15
N GLU A 578 20.40 4.35 -25.78
CA GLU A 578 21.54 4.35 -26.68
C GLU A 578 21.88 2.92 -27.16
N ILE A 579 21.93 1.94 -26.24
CA ILE A 579 22.21 0.55 -26.59
C ILE A 579 21.07 -0.07 -27.42
N GLU A 580 19.81 0.12 -27.00
CA GLU A 580 18.64 -0.41 -27.72
C GLU A 580 18.55 0.11 -29.15
N SER A 581 18.95 1.36 -29.41
CA SER A 581 18.98 1.94 -30.76
C SER A 581 19.94 1.24 -31.73
N LYS A 582 20.92 0.48 -31.20
CA LYS A 582 21.95 -0.22 -31.97
C LYS A 582 21.60 -1.69 -32.23
N LEU A 583 20.54 -2.20 -31.59
CA LEU A 583 20.10 -3.59 -31.73
C LEU A 583 19.21 -3.78 -32.96
N CYS A 584 19.27 -4.96 -33.58
CA CYS A 584 18.27 -5.35 -34.56
C CYS A 584 16.92 -5.64 -33.87
N LYS A 585 15.82 -5.58 -34.63
CA LYS A 585 14.46 -5.78 -34.12
C LYS A 585 14.31 -7.07 -33.30
N ASN A 586 14.85 -8.19 -33.77
CA ASN A 586 14.76 -9.48 -33.07
C ASN A 586 15.50 -9.47 -31.72
N CYS A 587 16.64 -8.79 -31.63
CA CYS A 587 17.39 -8.65 -30.37
C CYS A 587 16.69 -7.70 -29.40
N LEU A 588 16.06 -6.63 -29.92
CA LEU A 588 15.26 -5.72 -29.13
C LEU A 588 14.03 -6.42 -28.54
N GLU A 589 13.34 -7.24 -29.35
CA GLU A 589 12.17 -8.03 -28.94
C GLU A 589 12.50 -9.15 -27.93
N SER A 590 13.78 -9.54 -27.83
CA SER A 590 14.25 -10.52 -26.83
C SER A 590 14.51 -9.94 -25.43
N LYS A 591 14.09 -8.69 -25.19
CA LYS A 591 14.24 -7.99 -23.90
C LYS A 591 13.67 -8.82 -22.76
N THR A 592 14.48 -9.00 -21.72
CA THR A 592 14.26 -9.92 -20.62
C THR A 592 14.52 -9.20 -19.30
#